data_AF-M7ZVW5-F1
#
_entry.id   AF-M7ZVW5-F1
#
_cell.length_a   1.000
_cell.length_b   1.000
_cell.length_c   1.000
_cell.angle_alpha   90.00
_cell.angle_beta   90.00
_cell.angle_gamma   90.00
#
_symmetry.space_group_name_H-M   'P 1'
#
loop_
_entity.id
_entity.type
_entity.pdbx_description
1 polymer ?
#
loop_
_entity_poly.entity_id
_entity_poly.type
_entity_poly.pdbx_seq_one_letter_code
_entity_poly.pdbx_strand_id
1 'polypeptide(L)'
;MASAATSVAIVLIVLAGVSSGLPATYADTNVAARMCLKTTNPMLCMVILKVNPKSAYASTEQDVGSVALQIASHTAEYNVGVINNLNKGSLGKPEGGALAQCLWAYQDADNNLKHNARTGFDRGDYVVAMALVSGA
;
A
#
# COMPACT_ATOMS: atom_id res chain seq x y z
N MET A 1 -8.71 7.01 24.03
CA MET A 1 -7.32 7.21 23.57
C MET A 1 -6.66 5.84 23.44
N ALA A 2 -6.86 5.16 22.31
CA ALA A 2 -6.30 3.81 22.07
C ALA A 2 -5.96 3.57 20.58
N SER A 3 -6.00 4.62 19.75
CA SER A 3 -5.90 4.50 18.27
C SER A 3 -4.57 5.03 17.70
N ALA A 4 -3.94 6.00 18.38
CA ALA A 4 -2.62 6.50 17.96
C ALA A 4 -1.47 5.58 18.41
N ALA A 5 -1.60 4.94 19.58
CA ALA A 5 -0.55 4.09 20.16
C ALA A 5 -0.30 2.83 19.32
N THR A 6 -1.35 2.26 18.72
CA THR A 6 -1.27 1.08 17.85
C THR A 6 -0.59 1.38 16.52
N SER A 7 -0.81 2.58 15.95
CA SER A 7 -0.18 2.97 14.67
C SER A 7 1.31 3.25 14.81
N VAL A 8 1.73 3.91 15.89
CA VAL A 8 3.16 4.17 16.17
C VAL A 8 3.92 2.89 16.49
N ALA A 9 3.28 1.92 17.15
CA ALA A 9 3.88 0.62 17.43
C ALA A 9 4.20 -0.17 16.15
N ILE A 10 3.34 -0.10 15.12
CA ILE A 10 3.57 -0.77 13.82
C ILE A 10 4.81 -0.17 13.13
N VAL A 11 4.95 1.17 13.12
CA VAL A 11 6.11 1.86 12.51
C VAL A 11 7.43 1.51 13.21
N LEU A 12 7.43 1.39 14.54
CA LEU A 12 8.64 1.04 15.31
C LEU A 12 9.05 -0.43 15.15
N ILE A 13 8.09 -1.35 15.01
CA ILE A 13 8.37 -2.76 14.72
C ILE A 13 8.99 -2.93 13.32
N VAL A 14 8.56 -2.12 12.35
CA VAL A 14 9.14 -2.09 10.99
C VAL A 14 10.62 -1.65 11.00
N LEU A 15 10.98 -0.69 11.85
CA LEU A 15 12.36 -0.17 11.98
C LEU A 15 13.30 -1.12 12.76
N ALA A 16 12.79 -1.91 13.70
CA ALA A 16 13.61 -2.83 14.49
C ALA A 16 13.97 -4.12 13.73
N GLY A 17 13.19 -4.51 12.72
CA GLY A 17 13.44 -5.70 11.89
C GLY A 17 14.51 -5.53 10.81
N VAL A 18 15.11 -4.35 10.69
CA VAL A 18 16.09 -3.98 9.66
C VAL A 18 17.46 -4.68 9.87
N SER A 19 17.69 -5.30 11.03
CA SER A 19 19.00 -5.85 11.42
C SER A 19 19.22 -7.34 11.15
N SER A 20 18.20 -8.10 10.73
CA SER A 20 18.34 -9.51 10.39
C SER A 20 18.04 -9.74 8.91
N GLY A 21 19.11 -9.77 8.10
CA GLY A 21 19.03 -10.12 6.68
C GLY A 21 18.29 -11.45 6.46
N LEU A 22 17.43 -11.49 5.45
CA LEU A 22 16.64 -12.65 5.07
C LEU A 22 17.55 -13.76 4.51
N PRO A 23 17.42 -15.03 4.96
CA PRO A 23 18.14 -16.14 4.36
C PRO A 23 17.71 -16.33 2.91
N ALA A 24 18.68 -16.41 1.99
CA ALA A 24 18.47 -16.60 0.55
C ALA A 24 17.61 -17.83 0.21
N THR A 25 17.53 -18.82 1.09
CA THR A 25 16.76 -20.07 0.91
C THR A 25 15.24 -19.90 1.07
N TYR A 26 14.78 -18.84 1.76
CA TYR A 26 13.34 -18.55 1.91
C TYR A 26 12.74 -17.87 0.66
N ALA A 27 13.59 -17.24 -0.15
CA ALA A 27 13.19 -16.51 -1.34
C ALA A 27 12.88 -17.42 -2.54
N ASP A 28 13.43 -18.64 -2.59
CA ASP A 28 13.37 -19.46 -3.80
C ASP A 28 12.01 -20.16 -4.02
N THR A 29 11.31 -20.54 -2.94
CA THR A 29 10.02 -21.25 -3.03
C THR A 29 8.80 -20.38 -2.72
N ASN A 30 8.99 -19.22 -2.08
CA ASN A 30 7.89 -18.33 -1.71
C ASN A 30 7.62 -17.28 -2.79
N VAL A 31 6.47 -17.38 -3.46
CA VAL A 31 6.07 -16.47 -4.54
C VAL A 31 6.04 -15.01 -4.09
N ALA A 32 5.54 -14.73 -2.88
CA ALA A 32 5.53 -13.38 -2.32
C ALA A 32 6.95 -12.83 -2.14
N ALA A 33 7.89 -13.66 -1.66
CA ALA A 33 9.29 -13.25 -1.50
C ALA A 33 9.95 -12.92 -2.85
N ARG A 34 9.73 -13.77 -3.87
CA ARG A 34 10.25 -13.50 -5.24
C ARG A 34 9.69 -12.21 -5.82
N MET A 35 8.41 -11.94 -5.62
CA MET A 35 7.79 -10.71 -6.10
C MET A 35 8.30 -9.48 -5.34
N CYS A 36 8.44 -9.56 -4.02
CA CYS A 36 8.97 -8.46 -3.22
C CYS A 36 10.40 -8.07 -3.62
N LEU A 37 11.25 -9.03 -3.98
CA LEU A 37 12.61 -8.75 -4.49
C LEU A 37 12.62 -7.92 -5.78
N LYS A 38 11.53 -7.92 -6.56
CA LYS A 38 11.40 -7.11 -7.79
C LYS A 38 10.90 -5.68 -7.50
N THR A 39 10.51 -5.36 -6.27
CA THR A 39 10.01 -4.03 -5.90
C THR A 39 11.15 -3.08 -5.55
N THR A 40 10.86 -1.78 -5.57
CA THR A 40 11.82 -0.74 -5.15
C THR A 40 12.13 -0.78 -3.66
N ASN A 41 11.26 -1.40 -2.85
CA ASN A 41 11.47 -1.60 -1.42
C ASN A 41 11.08 -3.03 -0.99
N PRO A 42 11.97 -4.02 -1.19
CA PRO A 42 11.68 -5.43 -0.89
C PRO A 42 11.32 -5.69 0.56
N MET A 43 11.98 -5.01 1.49
CA MET A 43 11.73 -5.17 2.93
C MET A 43 10.32 -4.70 3.30
N LEU A 44 9.92 -3.51 2.84
CA LEU A 44 8.58 -3.00 3.08
C LEU A 44 7.51 -3.90 2.48
N CYS A 45 7.72 -4.39 1.25
CA CYS A 45 6.82 -5.35 0.61
C CYS A 45 6.63 -6.61 1.48
N MET A 46 7.73 -7.21 1.95
CA MET A 46 7.68 -8.40 2.80
C MET A 46 6.92 -8.15 4.11
N VAL A 47 7.15 -7.01 4.75
CA VAL A 47 6.47 -6.65 6.00
C VAL A 47 4.98 -6.47 5.76
N ILE A 48 4.60 -5.68 4.75
CA ILE A 48 3.21 -5.40 4.41
C ILE A 48 2.45 -6.69 4.08
N LEU A 49 3.04 -7.57 3.28
CA LEU A 49 2.40 -8.84 2.95
C LEU A 49 2.30 -9.74 4.19
N LYS A 50 3.34 -9.81 5.02
CA LYS A 50 3.34 -10.64 6.24
C LYS A 50 2.23 -10.24 7.23
N VAL A 51 1.96 -8.95 7.39
CA VAL A 51 0.92 -8.47 8.32
C VAL A 51 -0.50 -8.58 7.76
N ASN A 52 -0.66 -8.76 6.45
CA ASN A 52 -1.96 -8.97 5.85
C ASN A 52 -2.33 -10.47 5.83
N PRO A 53 -3.39 -10.89 6.54
CA PRO A 53 -3.75 -12.30 6.64
C PRO A 53 -4.16 -12.93 5.30
N LYS A 54 -4.59 -12.14 4.32
CA LYS A 54 -4.92 -12.65 2.98
C LYS A 54 -3.68 -13.07 2.19
N SER A 55 -2.51 -12.48 2.48
CA SER A 55 -1.25 -12.86 1.83
C SER A 55 -0.81 -14.27 2.20
N ALA A 56 -1.24 -14.81 3.35
CA ALA A 56 -0.87 -16.15 3.77
C ALA A 56 -1.42 -17.24 2.84
N TYR A 57 -2.48 -16.93 2.10
CA TYR A 57 -3.12 -17.82 1.12
C TYR A 57 -2.69 -17.53 -0.32
N ALA A 58 -1.83 -16.53 -0.54
CA ALA A 58 -1.38 -16.17 -1.87
C ALA A 58 -0.37 -17.20 -2.39
N SER A 59 -0.75 -17.93 -3.43
CA SER A 59 0.02 -19.05 -3.98
C SER A 59 0.57 -18.78 -5.38
N THR A 60 0.01 -17.77 -6.06
CA THR A 60 0.40 -17.36 -7.40
C THR A 60 0.85 -15.89 -7.44
N GLU A 61 1.54 -15.48 -8.51
CA GLU A 61 1.89 -14.06 -8.69
C GLU A 61 0.64 -13.17 -8.76
N GLN A 62 -0.45 -13.72 -9.31
CA GLN A 62 -1.74 -13.04 -9.39
C GLN A 62 -2.39 -12.86 -8.01
N ASP A 63 -2.31 -13.86 -7.12
CA ASP A 63 -2.83 -13.73 -5.76
C ASP A 63 -2.08 -12.64 -4.99
N VAL A 64 -0.75 -12.65 -5.08
CA VAL A 64 0.10 -11.65 -4.43
C VAL A 64 -0.17 -10.25 -4.99
N GLY A 65 -0.29 -10.12 -6.32
CA GLY A 65 -0.66 -8.86 -6.97
C GLY A 65 -2.04 -8.35 -6.55
N SER A 66 -3.04 -9.23 -6.45
CA SER A 66 -4.40 -8.91 -6.00
C SER A 66 -4.41 -8.40 -4.56
N VAL A 67 -3.64 -9.05 -3.67
CA VAL A 67 -3.49 -8.63 -2.28
C VAL A 67 -2.75 -7.30 -2.18
N ALA A 68 -1.66 -7.11 -2.93
CA ALA A 68 -0.90 -5.86 -2.96
C ALA A 68 -1.76 -4.69 -3.44
N LEU A 69 -2.54 -4.88 -4.51
CA LEU A 69 -3.46 -3.87 -5.02
C LEU A 69 -4.55 -3.50 -4.00
N GLN A 70 -5.10 -4.49 -3.31
CA GLN A 70 -6.08 -4.23 -2.24
C GLN A 70 -5.47 -3.45 -1.07
N ILE A 71 -4.22 -3.75 -0.69
CA ILE A 71 -3.53 -3.00 0.36
C ILE A 71 -3.32 -1.56 -0.09
N ALA A 72 -2.83 -1.34 -1.30
CA ALA A 72 -2.61 -0.01 -1.85
C ALA A 72 -3.92 0.82 -1.86
N SER A 73 -5.03 0.24 -2.34
CA SER A 73 -6.33 0.94 -2.34
C SER A 73 -6.80 1.28 -0.93
N HIS A 74 -6.69 0.35 0.03
CA HIS A 74 -7.08 0.64 1.42
C HIS A 74 -6.20 1.71 2.07
N THR A 75 -4.91 1.74 1.73
CA THR A 75 -3.99 2.80 2.20
C THR A 75 -4.37 4.15 1.61
N ALA A 76 -4.70 4.21 0.32
CA ALA A 76 -5.16 5.45 -0.32
C ALA A 76 -6.46 5.96 0.32
N GLU A 77 -7.47 5.09 0.47
CA GLU A 77 -8.74 5.39 1.14
C GLU A 77 -8.54 5.90 2.58
N TYR A 78 -7.66 5.26 3.35
CA TYR A 78 -7.32 5.71 4.70
C TYR A 78 -6.70 7.11 4.69
N ASN A 79 -5.76 7.37 3.78
CA ASN A 79 -5.09 8.67 3.66
C ASN A 79 -6.05 9.77 3.21
N VAL A 80 -7.03 9.48 2.34
CA VAL A 80 -8.13 10.42 2.03
C VAL A 80 -8.83 10.87 3.31
N GLY A 81 -9.17 9.92 4.20
CA GLY A 81 -9.79 10.23 5.49
C GLY A 81 -8.92 11.11 6.40
N VAL A 82 -7.64 10.78 6.52
CA VAL A 82 -6.67 11.54 7.32
C VAL A 82 -6.50 12.95 6.78
N ILE A 83 -6.25 13.11 5.48
CA ILE A 83 -6.01 14.40 4.84
C ILE A 83 -7.26 15.27 4.90
N ASN A 84 -8.45 14.70 4.69
CA ASN A 84 -9.71 15.44 4.80
C ASN A 84 -9.89 16.03 6.21
N ASN A 85 -9.56 15.26 7.25
CA ASN A 85 -9.65 15.74 8.63
C ASN A 85 -8.62 16.85 8.92
N LEU A 86 -7.39 16.70 8.43
CA LEU A 86 -6.35 17.74 8.54
C LEU A 86 -6.74 19.02 7.79
N ASN A 87 -7.32 18.89 6.60
CA ASN A 87 -7.74 20.00 5.76
C ASN A 87 -8.83 20.83 6.44
N LYS A 88 -9.85 20.16 7.01
CA LYS A 88 -10.90 20.81 7.81
C LYS A 88 -10.32 21.61 8.99
N GLY A 89 -9.29 21.10 9.65
CA GLY A 89 -8.58 21.78 10.75
C GLY A 89 -7.66 22.93 10.32
N SER A 90 -7.48 23.13 9.01
CA SER A 90 -6.52 24.07 8.44
C SER A 90 -7.18 25.12 7.53
N LEU A 91 -8.51 25.25 7.57
CA LEU A 91 -9.25 26.27 6.83
C LEU A 91 -8.74 27.67 7.19
N GLY A 92 -8.45 28.47 6.17
CA GLY A 92 -7.91 29.83 6.31
C GLY A 92 -6.42 29.91 6.64
N LYS A 93 -5.71 28.76 6.72
CA LYS A 93 -4.25 28.71 6.90
C LYS A 93 -3.55 28.38 5.57
N PRO A 94 -2.29 28.79 5.38
CA PRO A 94 -1.51 28.46 4.19
C PRO A 94 -1.48 26.95 3.88
N GLU A 95 -1.41 26.11 4.92
CA GLU A 95 -1.35 24.65 4.80
C GLU A 95 -2.66 24.05 4.25
N GLY A 96 -3.80 24.74 4.41
CA GLY A 96 -5.10 24.28 3.91
C GLY A 96 -5.13 24.14 2.38
N GLY A 97 -4.45 25.04 1.65
CA GLY A 97 -4.34 24.94 0.19
C GLY A 97 -3.57 23.69 -0.25
N ALA A 98 -2.45 23.40 0.41
CA ALA A 98 -1.67 22.19 0.14
C ALA A 98 -2.44 20.92 0.49
N LEU A 99 -3.13 20.90 1.64
CA LEU A 99 -3.95 19.77 2.06
C LEU A 99 -5.13 19.51 1.11
N ALA A 100 -5.73 20.56 0.55
CA ALA A 100 -6.76 20.41 -0.47
C ALA A 100 -6.21 19.70 -1.72
N GLN A 101 -5.04 20.11 -2.22
CA GLN A 101 -4.42 19.46 -3.38
C GLN A 101 -4.04 18.00 -3.08
N CYS A 102 -3.47 17.73 -1.91
CA CYS A 102 -3.20 16.36 -1.47
C CYS A 102 -4.48 15.52 -1.39
N LEU A 103 -5.59 16.10 -0.91
CA LEU A 103 -6.86 15.40 -0.83
C LEU A 103 -7.35 14.99 -2.22
N TRP A 104 -7.32 15.90 -3.19
CA TRP A 104 -7.68 15.61 -4.58
C TRP A 104 -6.81 14.50 -5.17
N ALA A 105 -5.49 14.59 -5.00
CA ALA A 105 -4.57 13.58 -5.51
C ALA A 105 -4.83 12.19 -4.91
N TYR A 106 -5.03 12.10 -3.59
CA TYR A 106 -5.32 10.82 -2.93
C TYR A 106 -6.71 10.26 -3.27
N GLN A 107 -7.69 11.12 -3.55
CA GLN A 107 -9.01 10.69 -4.04
C GLN A 107 -8.92 10.10 -5.45
N ASP A 108 -8.12 10.71 -6.33
CA ASP A 108 -7.88 10.17 -7.67
C ASP A 108 -7.11 8.83 -7.60
N ALA A 109 -6.07 8.76 -6.78
CA ALA A 109 -5.32 7.53 -6.53
C ALA A 109 -6.22 6.40 -5.98
N ASP A 110 -7.07 6.68 -4.98
CA ASP A 110 -8.03 5.70 -4.45
C ASP A 110 -8.96 5.17 -5.55
N ASN A 111 -9.58 6.07 -6.32
CA ASN A 111 -10.46 5.68 -7.43
C ASN A 111 -9.72 4.84 -8.48
N ASN A 112 -8.52 5.26 -8.87
CA ASN A 112 -7.71 4.55 -9.85
C ASN A 112 -7.32 3.16 -9.35
N LEU A 113 -6.88 3.00 -8.11
CA LEU A 113 -6.50 1.71 -7.55
C LEU A 113 -7.71 0.79 -7.33
N LYS A 114 -8.76 1.31 -6.68
CA LYS A 114 -9.93 0.55 -6.22
C LYS A 114 -10.84 0.10 -7.36
N HIS A 115 -10.95 0.90 -8.42
CA HIS A 115 -11.87 0.64 -9.53
C HIS A 115 -11.13 0.33 -10.83
N ASN A 116 -10.32 1.26 -11.33
CA ASN A 116 -9.78 1.16 -12.68
C ASN A 116 -8.70 0.09 -12.79
N ALA A 117 -7.68 0.16 -11.94
CA ALA A 117 -6.58 -0.79 -11.88
C ALA A 117 -7.09 -2.17 -11.48
N ARG A 118 -8.02 -2.24 -10.52
CA ARG A 118 -8.65 -3.49 -10.10
C ARG A 118 -9.38 -4.17 -11.24
N THR A 119 -10.19 -3.41 -11.99
CA THR A 119 -10.92 -3.94 -13.14
C THR A 119 -9.98 -4.45 -14.23
N GLY A 120 -8.91 -3.70 -14.54
CA GLY A 120 -7.89 -4.14 -15.48
C GLY A 120 -7.20 -5.43 -15.02
N PHE A 121 -6.78 -5.47 -13.76
CA PHE A 121 -6.12 -6.61 -13.14
C PHE A 121 -6.99 -7.87 -13.18
N ASP A 122 -8.26 -7.77 -12.77
CA ASP A 122 -9.20 -8.90 -12.73
C ASP A 122 -9.55 -9.42 -14.15
N ARG A 123 -9.39 -8.59 -15.20
CA ARG A 123 -9.57 -8.98 -16.61
C ARG A 123 -8.30 -9.47 -17.29
N GLY A 124 -7.15 -9.43 -16.61
CA GLY A 124 -5.84 -9.75 -17.19
C GLY A 124 -5.25 -8.64 -18.07
N ASP A 125 -5.81 -7.43 -18.05
CA ASP A 125 -5.23 -6.26 -18.71
C ASP A 125 -4.17 -5.61 -17.80
N TYR A 126 -3.04 -6.29 -17.68
CA TYR A 126 -1.96 -5.89 -16.78
C TYR A 126 -1.23 -4.62 -17.24
N VAL A 127 -1.28 -4.29 -18.52
CA VAL A 127 -0.67 -3.05 -19.06
C VAL A 127 -1.43 -1.84 -18.55
N VAL A 128 -2.76 -1.84 -18.71
CA VAL A 128 -3.61 -0.75 -18.21
C VAL A 128 -3.58 -0.70 -16.69
N ALA A 129 -3.68 -1.86 -16.02
CA ALA A 129 -3.61 -1.92 -14.56
C ALA A 129 -2.28 -1.34 -14.01
N MET A 130 -1.15 -1.68 -14.62
CA MET A 130 0.16 -1.17 -14.22
C MET A 130 0.31 0.33 -14.45
N ALA A 131 -0.22 0.86 -15.55
CA ALA A 131 -0.20 2.31 -15.81
C ALA A 131 -0.99 3.08 -14.73
N LEU A 132 -2.16 2.56 -14.33
CA LEU A 132 -3.00 3.15 -13.30
C LEU A 132 -2.38 3.05 -11.90
N VAL A 133 -1.73 1.91 -11.57
CA VAL A 133 -0.97 1.78 -10.32
C VAL A 133 0.22 2.74 -10.28
N SER A 134 0.85 3.01 -11.42
CA SER A 134 2.01 3.91 -11.49
C SER A 134 1.64 5.39 -11.40
N GLY A 135 0.41 5.75 -11.76
CA GLY A 135 -0.12 7.12 -11.65
C GLY A 135 -0.79 7.43 -10.32
N ALA A 136 -0.99 6.42 -9.47
CA ALA A 136 -1.56 6.53 -8.12
C ALA A 136 -0.47 6.76 -7.08
#